data_AF-A0A919HGJ4-F1
#
_entry.id   AF-A0A919HGJ4-F1
#
_cell.length_a   1.000
_cell.length_b   1.000
_cell.length_c   1.000
_cell.angle_alpha   90.00
_cell.angle_beta   90.00
_cell.angle_gamma   90.00
#
_symmetry.space_group_name_H-M   'P 1'
#
loop_
_entity.id
_entity.type
_entity.pdbx_description
1 polymer ?
#
loop_
_entity_poly.entity_id
_entity_poly.type
_entity_poly.pdbx_seq_one_letter_code
_entity_poly.pdbx_strand_id
1 'polypeptide(L)'
;MGAALRRCGRRGEDPAVAAARELEEETGWRPGPMRLLLALDPMPGISTSHHRVYWADSAKEIGTPRDAFESARREWVPLAKVPELIEQGAIRSANAVSALLMLHRMRLG
;
A
#
# COMPACT_ATOMS: atom_id res chain seq x y z
N MET A 1 10.40 26.83 8.12
CA MET A 1 9.34 25.90 8.54
C MET A 1 8.50 25.56 7.32
N GLY A 2 8.40 24.29 6.95
CA GLY A 2 7.62 23.83 5.80
C GLY A 2 7.94 22.37 5.51
N ALA A 3 6.98 21.49 5.79
CA ALA A 3 7.14 20.05 5.91
C ALA A 3 7.64 19.37 4.63
N ALA A 4 8.69 18.55 4.77
CA ALA A 4 9.10 17.59 3.75
C ALA A 4 8.19 16.36 3.81
N LEU A 5 7.08 16.39 3.07
CA LEU A 5 6.26 15.21 2.78
C LEU A 5 6.97 14.40 1.70
N ARG A 6 7.38 13.16 2.04
CA ARG A 6 8.01 12.24 1.10
C ARG A 6 6.98 11.83 0.03
N ARG A 7 7.24 12.18 -1.23
CA ARG A 7 6.65 11.54 -2.40
C ARG A 7 7.44 10.25 -2.65
N CYS A 8 6.82 9.08 -2.58
CA CYS A 8 7.47 7.82 -3.01
C CYS A 8 7.79 7.81 -4.52
N GLY A 9 7.07 8.60 -5.35
CA GLY A 9 7.40 8.71 -6.77
C GLY A 9 8.63 9.58 -6.99
N ARG A 10 9.63 9.07 -7.71
CA ARG A 10 10.70 9.90 -8.28
C ARG A 10 10.06 10.91 -9.25
N ARG A 11 10.69 12.08 -9.44
CA ARG A 11 10.13 13.12 -10.31
C ARG A 11 9.92 12.57 -11.73
N GLY A 12 8.67 12.55 -12.18
CA GLY A 12 8.28 12.04 -13.50
C GLY A 12 8.12 10.53 -13.60
N GLU A 13 8.30 9.78 -12.51
CA GLU A 13 8.06 8.33 -12.47
C GLU A 13 6.56 8.05 -12.54
N ASP A 14 6.18 7.06 -13.35
CA ASP A 14 4.80 6.59 -13.39
C ASP A 14 4.40 6.03 -12.01
N PRO A 15 3.24 6.40 -11.45
CA PRO A 15 2.89 6.00 -10.09
C PRO A 15 2.72 4.48 -9.90
N ALA A 16 2.36 3.73 -10.95
CA ALA A 16 2.28 2.27 -10.87
C ALA A 16 3.68 1.64 -10.85
N VAL A 17 4.62 2.21 -11.62
CA VAL A 17 6.04 1.83 -11.58
C VAL A 17 6.64 2.12 -10.20
N ALA A 18 6.37 3.30 -9.65
CA ALA A 18 6.79 3.65 -8.29
C ALA A 18 6.23 2.65 -7.27
N ALA A 19 4.93 2.36 -7.32
CA ALA A 19 4.30 1.41 -6.40
C ALA A 19 4.90 0.00 -6.49
N ALA A 20 5.24 -0.48 -7.69
CA ALA A 20 5.90 -1.77 -7.87
C ALA A 20 7.31 -1.80 -7.25
N ARG A 21 8.08 -0.72 -7.47
CA ARG A 21 9.44 -0.57 -6.95
C ARG A 21 9.45 -0.49 -5.42
N GLU A 22 8.60 0.35 -4.82
CA GLU A 22 8.55 0.51 -3.35
C GLU A 22 8.14 -0.81 -2.68
N LEU A 23 7.13 -1.51 -3.23
CA LEU A 23 6.74 -2.82 -2.69
C LEU A 23 7.91 -3.81 -2.74
N GLU A 24 8.70 -3.82 -3.82
CA GLU A 24 9.91 -4.63 -3.91
C GLU A 24 10.99 -4.20 -2.90
N GLU A 25 11.21 -2.91 -2.73
CA GLU A 25 12.21 -2.31 -1.83
C GLU A 25 11.89 -2.58 -0.35
N GLU A 26 10.64 -2.40 0.06
CA GLU A 26 10.18 -2.52 1.45
C GLU A 26 9.93 -3.97 1.90
N THR A 27 9.52 -4.84 0.96
CA THR A 27 9.09 -6.22 1.28
C THR A 27 9.99 -7.31 0.75
N GLY A 28 10.77 -7.06 -0.32
CA GLY A 28 11.53 -8.10 -1.02
C GLY A 28 10.69 -8.94 -1.99
N TRP A 29 9.47 -8.51 -2.29
CA TRP A 29 8.57 -9.17 -3.23
C TRP A 29 8.39 -8.34 -4.48
N ARG A 30 8.57 -8.93 -5.65
CA ARG A 30 8.26 -8.29 -6.94
C ARG A 30 6.80 -8.55 -7.30
N PRO A 31 5.95 -7.54 -7.44
CA PRO A 31 4.56 -7.76 -7.83
C PRO A 31 4.46 -8.08 -9.33
N GLY A 32 3.34 -8.70 -9.70
CA GLY A 32 2.86 -8.75 -11.08
C GLY A 32 2.36 -7.37 -11.57
N PRO A 33 1.54 -7.33 -12.62
CA PRO A 33 0.99 -6.09 -13.15
C PRO A 33 0.22 -5.29 -12.09
N MET A 34 0.68 -4.08 -11.81
CA MET A 34 0.06 -3.17 -10.85
C MET A 34 -1.20 -2.55 -11.45
N ARG A 35 -2.32 -2.65 -10.73
CA ARG A 35 -3.61 -2.06 -11.10
C ARG A 35 -3.99 -1.01 -10.07
N LEU A 36 -4.45 0.15 -10.52
CA LEU A 36 -4.97 1.17 -9.61
C LEU A 36 -6.23 0.63 -8.92
N LEU A 37 -6.21 0.56 -7.59
CA LEU A 37 -7.36 0.15 -6.78
C LEU A 37 -8.24 1.36 -6.46
N LEU A 38 -7.62 2.41 -5.94
CA LEU A 38 -8.30 3.65 -5.58
C LEU A 38 -7.32 4.82 -5.54
N ALA A 39 -7.88 6.03 -5.56
CA ALA A 39 -7.18 7.26 -5.26
C ALA A 39 -7.95 8.03 -4.20
N LEU A 40 -7.26 8.56 -3.19
CA LEU A 40 -7.86 9.27 -2.06
C LEU A 40 -6.94 10.35 -1.53
N ASP A 41 -7.54 11.33 -0.85
CA ASP A 41 -6.84 12.35 -0.08
C ASP A 41 -6.97 11.99 1.41
N PRO A 42 -5.90 11.59 2.11
CA PRO A 42 -6.02 11.03 3.46
C PRO A 42 -6.50 12.05 4.51
N MET A 43 -6.15 13.33 4.29
CA MET A 43 -6.36 14.41 5.25
C MET A 43 -6.63 15.72 4.50
N PRO A 44 -7.73 15.84 3.74
CA PRO A 44 -7.97 16.98 2.85
C PRO A 44 -8.06 18.33 3.57
N GLY A 45 -8.37 18.34 4.88
CA GLY A 45 -8.37 19.54 5.72
C GLY A 45 -6.99 19.99 6.22
N ILE A 46 -5.95 19.16 6.07
CA ILE A 46 -4.59 19.41 6.61
C ILE A 46 -3.53 19.31 5.51
N SER A 47 -3.74 18.48 4.50
CA SER A 47 -2.78 18.18 3.44
C SER A 47 -3.46 18.09 2.09
N THR A 48 -2.80 18.60 1.06
CA THR A 48 -3.17 18.40 -0.36
C THR A 48 -2.55 17.13 -0.94
N SER A 49 -2.10 16.21 -0.09
CA SER A 49 -1.49 14.95 -0.52
C SER A 49 -2.52 14.05 -1.15
N HIS A 50 -2.25 13.65 -2.39
CA HIS A 50 -3.09 12.74 -3.16
C HIS A 50 -2.45 11.37 -3.23
N HIS A 51 -3.08 10.38 -2.61
CA HIS A 51 -2.58 9.02 -2.50
C HIS A 51 -3.24 8.13 -3.55
N ARG A 52 -2.45 7.28 -4.20
CA ARG A 52 -2.92 6.23 -5.11
C ARG A 52 -2.52 4.90 -4.51
N VAL A 53 -3.48 3.99 -4.37
CA VAL A 53 -3.23 2.64 -3.90
C VAL A 53 -3.36 1.69 -5.06
N TYR A 54 -2.33 0.87 -5.25
CA TYR A 54 -2.26 -0.13 -6.31
C TYR A 54 -2.29 -1.54 -5.71
N TRP A 55 -2.69 -2.51 -6.50
CA TRP A 55 -2.70 -3.92 -6.12
C TRP A 55 -2.28 -4.81 -7.29
N ALA A 56 -1.85 -6.03 -6.98
CA ALA A 56 -1.47 -7.05 -7.95
C ALA A 56 -2.00 -8.42 -7.54
N ASP A 57 -2.18 -9.29 -8.53
CA ASP A 57 -2.72 -10.66 -8.36
C ASP A 57 -1.67 -11.67 -7.90
N SER A 58 -0.41 -11.32 -8.10
CA SER A 58 0.73 -12.18 -7.85
C SER A 58 1.89 -11.34 -7.34
N ALA A 59 2.74 -12.00 -6.57
CA ALA A 59 4.03 -11.48 -6.18
C ALA A 59 5.02 -12.64 -6.12
N LYS A 60 6.27 -12.38 -6.51
CA LYS A 60 7.37 -13.34 -6.43
C LYS A 60 8.39 -12.83 -5.43
N GLU A 61 8.77 -13.66 -4.49
CA GLU A 61 9.88 -13.35 -3.57
C GLU A 61 11.19 -13.28 -4.37
N ILE A 62 11.92 -12.17 -4.20
CA ILE A 62 13.21 -11.95 -4.87
C ILE A 62 14.37 -11.85 -3.89
N GLY A 63 14.11 -11.81 -2.58
CA GLY A 63 15.13 -11.83 -1.53
C GLY A 63 14.85 -10.85 -0.41
N THR A 64 15.90 -10.44 0.28
CA THR A 64 15.80 -9.54 1.44
C THR A 64 15.40 -8.11 0.99
N PRO A 65 14.41 -7.49 1.66
CA PRO A 65 14.05 -6.11 1.39
C PRO A 65 15.23 -5.15 1.63
N ARG A 66 15.33 -4.14 0.77
CA ARG A 66 16.33 -3.07 0.88
C ARG A 66 16.00 -2.11 2.01
N ASP A 67 14.71 -1.83 2.20
CA ASP A 67 14.21 -0.89 3.21
C ASP A 67 13.48 -1.63 4.34
N ALA A 68 14.12 -2.69 4.83
CA ALA A 68 13.53 -3.58 5.82
C ALA A 68 13.10 -2.89 7.13
N PHE A 69 13.65 -1.71 7.44
CA PHE A 69 13.39 -0.91 8.64
C PHE A 69 12.00 -0.26 8.65
N GLU A 70 11.33 -0.13 7.49
CA GLU A 70 10.01 0.51 7.40
C GLU A 70 8.88 -0.37 7.93
N SER A 71 9.14 -1.67 8.12
CA SER A 71 8.19 -2.62 8.69
C SER A 71 8.85 -3.52 9.73
N ALA A 72 8.36 -3.46 10.96
CA ALA A 72 8.82 -4.34 12.04
C ALA A 72 8.41 -5.82 11.83
N ARG A 73 7.32 -6.07 11.09
CA ARG A 73 6.80 -7.40 10.78
C ARG A 73 6.15 -7.40 9.40
N ARG A 74 6.31 -8.51 8.66
CA ARG A 74 5.70 -8.77 7.37
C ARG A 74 5.09 -10.17 7.40
N GLU A 75 3.84 -10.30 7.00
CA GLU A 75 3.15 -11.58 6.96
C GLU A 75 2.06 -11.60 5.90
N TRP A 76 1.81 -12.80 5.37
CA TRP A 76 0.68 -13.04 4.49
C TRP A 76 -0.57 -13.27 5.32
N VAL A 77 -1.60 -12.45 5.07
CA VAL A 77 -2.89 -12.53 5.74
C VAL A 77 -3.97 -12.85 4.71
N PRO A 78 -4.86 -13.83 4.97
CA PRO A 78 -6.01 -14.06 4.11
C PRO A 78 -6.89 -12.81 4.02
N LEU A 79 -7.23 -12.39 2.80
CA LEU A 79 -8.06 -11.20 2.58
C LEU A 79 -9.40 -11.26 3.34
N ALA A 80 -9.98 -12.46 3.49
CA ALA A 80 -11.22 -12.68 4.26
C ALA A 80 -11.13 -12.28 5.74
N LYS A 81 -9.93 -12.19 6.33
CA LYS A 81 -9.72 -11.77 7.72
C LYS A 81 -9.67 -10.26 7.90
N VAL A 82 -9.64 -9.49 6.81
CA VAL A 82 -9.49 -8.02 6.86
C VAL A 82 -10.56 -7.35 7.74
N PRO A 83 -11.87 -7.66 7.62
CA PRO A 83 -12.88 -7.01 8.46
C PRO A 83 -12.62 -7.22 9.96
N GLU A 84 -12.33 -8.45 10.37
CA GLU A 84 -12.00 -8.81 11.75
C GLU A 84 -10.78 -8.03 12.27
N LEU A 85 -9.70 -7.98 11.47
CA LEU A 85 -8.48 -7.26 11.86
C LEU A 85 -8.68 -5.74 11.97
N ILE A 86 -9.60 -5.17 11.21
CA ILE A 86 -9.99 -3.77 11.33
C ILE A 86 -10.80 -3.56 12.62
N GLU A 87 -11.78 -4.42 12.89
CA GLU A 87 -12.61 -4.36 14.12
C GLU A 87 -11.77 -4.47 15.39
N GLN A 88 -10.76 -5.35 15.39
CA GLN A 88 -9.82 -5.52 16.50
C GLN A 88 -8.81 -4.37 16.64
N GLY A 89 -8.79 -3.43 15.69
CA GLY A 89 -7.83 -2.33 15.68
C GLY A 89 -6.41 -2.74 15.32
N ALA A 90 -6.19 -3.91 14.71
CA ALA A 90 -4.89 -4.31 14.18
C ALA A 90 -4.52 -3.54 12.90
N ILE A 91 -5.53 -3.13 12.12
CA ILE A 91 -5.35 -2.28 10.93
C ILE A 91 -5.99 -0.91 11.20
N ARG A 92 -5.14 0.11 11.43
CA ARG A 92 -5.59 1.44 11.90
C ARG A 92 -5.37 2.57 10.89
N SER A 93 -4.52 2.35 9.89
CA SER A 93 -4.26 3.35 8.85
C SER A 93 -5.51 3.53 7.98
N ALA A 94 -6.06 4.74 7.92
CA ALA A 94 -7.26 5.04 7.13
C ALA A 94 -7.12 4.63 5.65
N ASN A 95 -5.93 4.82 5.08
CA ASN A 95 -5.62 4.41 3.71
C ASN A 95 -5.63 2.88 3.56
N ALA A 96 -5.03 2.17 4.52
CA ALA A 96 -5.00 0.70 4.51
C ALA A 96 -6.40 0.11 4.70
N VAL A 97 -7.18 0.63 5.66
CA VAL A 97 -8.58 0.26 5.89
C VAL A 97 -9.39 0.43 4.60
N SER A 98 -9.32 1.61 3.97
CA SER A 98 -10.08 1.90 2.74
C SER A 98 -9.69 0.98 1.58
N ALA A 99 -8.38 0.78 1.37
CA ALA A 99 -7.88 -0.08 0.31
C ALA A 99 -8.24 -1.55 0.53
N LEU A 100 -8.02 -2.08 1.74
CA LEU A 100 -8.27 -3.49 2.02
C LEU A 100 -9.78 -3.82 2.01
N LEU A 101 -10.65 -2.92 2.47
CA LEU A 101 -12.11 -3.12 2.35
C LEU A 101 -12.58 -3.04 0.89
N MET A 102 -12.02 -2.14 0.08
CA MET A 102 -12.31 -2.10 -1.37
C MET A 102 -11.86 -3.38 -2.06
N LEU A 103 -10.63 -3.85 -1.78
CA LEU A 103 -10.09 -5.09 -2.33
C LEU A 103 -10.91 -6.30 -1.88
N HIS A 104 -11.29 -6.35 -0.60
CA HIS A 104 -12.17 -7.39 -0.04
C HIS A 104 -13.50 -7.44 -0.80
N ARG A 105 -14.19 -6.29 -0.95
CA ARG A 105 -15.43 -6.20 -1.72
C ARG A 105 -15.25 -6.68 -3.17
N MET A 106 -14.18 -6.26 -3.83
CA MET A 106 -13.94 -6.61 -5.24
C MET A 106 -13.61 -8.10 -5.45
N ARG A 107 -13.04 -8.78 -4.44
CA ARG A 107 -12.53 -10.16 -4.57
C ARG A 107 -13.39 -11.22 -3.90
N LEU A 108 -14.10 -10.86 -2.83
CA LEU A 108 -14.84 -11.78 -1.96
C LEU A 108 -16.29 -11.37 -1.72
N GLY A 109 -16.69 -10.18 -2.16
CA GLY A 109 -18.05 -9.64 -2.04
C GLY A 109 -18.86 -9.75 -3.32
#